data_AF-A0A942MQN3-F1
#
_entry.id   AF-A0A942MQN3-F1
#
_cell.length_a   1.000
_cell.length_b   1.000
_cell.length_c   1.000
_cell.angle_alpha   90.00
_cell.angle_beta   90.00
_cell.angle_gamma   90.00
#
_symmetry.space_group_name_H-M   'P 1'
#
loop_
_entity.id
_entity.type
_entity.pdbx_description
1 polymer ?
#
loop_
_entity_poly.entity_id
_entity_poly.type
_entity_poly.pdbx_seq_one_letter_code
_entity_poly.pdbx_strand_id
1 'polypeptide(L)'
;MSKKKKEFQEKREKRRFANRVVIGVVVVLFAFIIVSFAMRNSGDNISTIANRWEGGTYNIGKQVDYLGKRVAMTDIELQVDKGKVMFPVEAVVDNSFIYSEYTNERTRLPLMAFISPSGRLVAAVSYCEPCRSESFHIDGRDLVCDSCQTKWQIADLKGISGGCKEYAPEELNYEVVDGMVVIDEADILSWVPRSYQSMEG
;
A
#
# COMPACT_ATOMS: atom_id res chain seq x y z
N MET A 1 -0.74 -32.10 67.78
CA MET A 1 -1.11 -30.87 67.03
C MET A 1 -2.62 -30.66 67.11
N SER A 2 -3.09 -29.47 67.52
CA SER A 2 -4.51 -29.16 67.77
C SER A 2 -5.37 -29.14 66.48
N LYS A 3 -6.59 -29.71 66.53
CA LYS A 3 -7.58 -29.77 65.44
C LYS A 3 -7.76 -28.43 64.69
N LYS A 4 -7.68 -27.30 65.40
CA LYS A 4 -7.81 -25.95 64.82
C LYS A 4 -6.70 -25.58 63.82
N LYS A 5 -5.48 -26.14 63.95
CA LYS A 5 -4.39 -25.88 62.98
C LYS A 5 -4.58 -26.64 61.66
N LYS A 6 -5.17 -27.84 61.69
CA LYS A 6 -5.44 -28.64 60.49
C LYS A 6 -6.56 -28.04 59.63
N GLU A 7 -7.66 -27.60 60.23
CA GLU A 7 -8.75 -26.90 59.51
C GLU A 7 -8.28 -25.58 58.87
N PHE A 8 -7.35 -24.87 59.52
CA PHE A 8 -6.82 -23.61 58.99
C PHE A 8 -5.87 -23.84 57.80
N GLN A 9 -5.13 -24.96 57.78
CA GLN A 9 -4.29 -25.36 56.64
C GLN A 9 -5.13 -25.81 55.44
N GLU A 10 -6.16 -26.64 55.64
CA GLU A 10 -7.07 -27.08 54.57
C GLU A 10 -7.81 -25.90 53.93
N LYS A 11 -8.34 -24.96 54.73
CA LYS A 11 -9.00 -23.76 54.19
C LYS A 11 -8.05 -22.86 53.39
N ARG A 12 -6.77 -22.82 53.76
CA ARG A 12 -5.73 -22.02 53.08
C ARG A 12 -5.27 -22.66 51.78
N GLU A 13 -5.17 -23.98 51.72
CA GLU A 13 -4.88 -24.72 50.48
C GLU A 13 -6.04 -24.67 49.48
N LYS A 14 -7.29 -24.84 49.95
CA LYS A 14 -8.48 -24.69 49.10
C LYS A 14 -8.59 -23.29 48.47
N ARG A 15 -8.30 -22.24 49.24
CA ARG A 15 -8.27 -20.85 48.71
C ARG A 15 -7.10 -20.60 47.76
N ARG A 16 -5.92 -21.18 47.99
CA ARG A 16 -4.79 -21.09 47.05
C ARG A 16 -5.08 -21.79 45.73
N PHE A 17 -5.72 -22.96 45.78
CA PHE A 17 -6.11 -23.70 44.59
C PHE A 17 -7.18 -22.94 43.80
N ALA A 18 -8.23 -22.45 44.47
CA ALA A 18 -9.26 -21.62 43.85
C ALA A 18 -8.67 -20.34 43.21
N ASN A 19 -7.77 -19.64 43.90
CA ASN A 19 -7.12 -18.46 43.33
C ASN A 19 -6.23 -18.80 42.13
N ARG A 20 -5.54 -19.94 42.11
CA ARG A 20 -4.75 -20.37 40.94
C ARG A 20 -5.62 -20.69 39.74
N VAL A 21 -6.78 -21.32 39.94
CA VAL A 21 -7.75 -21.59 38.88
C VAL A 21 -8.34 -20.28 38.34
N VAL A 22 -8.74 -19.36 39.22
CA VAL A 22 -9.27 -18.04 38.81
C VAL A 22 -8.22 -17.23 38.05
N ILE A 23 -6.98 -17.19 38.52
CA ILE A 23 -5.88 -16.51 37.81
C ILE A 23 -5.64 -17.15 36.44
N GLY A 24 -5.65 -18.48 36.36
CA GLY A 24 -5.51 -19.20 35.09
C GLY A 24 -6.60 -18.85 34.08
N VAL A 25 -7.86 -18.80 34.53
CA VAL A 25 -9.01 -18.43 33.68
C VAL A 25 -8.91 -16.98 33.20
N VAL A 26 -8.52 -16.05 34.08
CA VAL A 26 -8.36 -14.63 33.73
C VAL A 26 -7.23 -14.43 32.69
N VAL A 27 -6.10 -15.13 32.84
CA VAL A 27 -4.99 -15.05 31.88
C VAL A 27 -5.39 -15.58 30.50
N VAL A 28 -6.13 -16.69 30.45
CA VAL A 28 -6.63 -17.26 29.17
C VAL A 28 -7.61 -16.32 28.49
N LEU A 29 -8.53 -15.70 29.24
CA LEU A 29 -9.46 -14.70 28.70
C LEU A 29 -8.72 -13.46 28.18
N PHE A 30 -7.72 -12.98 28.91
CA PHE A 30 -6.90 -11.85 28.46
C PHE A 30 -6.11 -12.19 27.18
N ALA A 31 -5.53 -13.39 27.09
CA ALA A 31 -4.85 -13.84 25.89
C ALA A 31 -5.82 -13.93 24.69
N PHE A 32 -7.04 -14.43 24.90
CA PHE A 32 -8.07 -14.46 23.86
C PHE A 32 -8.49 -13.07 23.37
N ILE A 33 -8.60 -12.10 24.29
CA ILE A 33 -8.90 -10.71 23.93
C ILE A 33 -7.77 -10.09 23.13
N ILE A 34 -6.50 -10.30 23.53
CA ILE A 34 -5.33 -9.78 22.81
C ILE A 34 -5.24 -10.40 21.41
N VAL A 35 -5.42 -11.72 21.29
CA VAL A 35 -5.41 -12.41 19.98
C VAL A 35 -6.57 -11.94 19.11
N SER A 36 -7.78 -11.80 19.67
CA SER A 36 -8.95 -11.32 18.92
C SER A 36 -8.79 -9.86 18.48
N PHE A 37 -8.16 -9.02 19.29
CA PHE A 37 -7.87 -7.64 18.95
C PHE A 37 -6.79 -7.55 17.85
N ALA A 38 -5.72 -8.35 17.96
CA ALA A 38 -4.70 -8.47 16.92
C ALA A 38 -5.30 -8.94 15.58
N MET A 39 -6.13 -9.98 15.60
CA MET A 39 -6.80 -10.48 14.39
C MET A 39 -7.82 -9.50 13.80
N ARG A 40 -8.50 -8.69 14.62
CA ARG A 40 -9.40 -7.62 14.11
C ARG A 40 -8.65 -6.44 13.50
N ASN A 41 -7.44 -6.15 13.97
CA ASN A 41 -6.61 -5.07 13.41
C ASN A 41 -5.87 -5.51 12.13
N SER A 42 -5.67 -6.81 11.92
CA SER A 42 -5.19 -7.39 10.66
C SER A 42 -6.27 -7.50 9.59
N GLY A 43 -7.26 -6.59 9.61
CA GLY A 43 -8.25 -6.45 8.56
C GLY A 43 -7.59 -5.92 7.29
N ASP A 44 -6.87 -6.81 6.60
CA ASP A 44 -6.35 -6.64 5.26
C ASP A 44 -7.52 -6.40 4.32
N ASN A 45 -7.92 -5.14 4.20
CA ASN A 45 -8.74 -4.68 3.09
C ASN A 45 -7.77 -4.52 1.91
N ILE A 46 -7.30 -5.66 1.42
CA ILE A 46 -6.66 -5.84 0.13
C ILE A 46 -7.70 -5.40 -0.90
N SER A 47 -7.29 -4.55 -1.85
CA SER A 47 -8.09 -4.28 -3.05
C SER A 47 -8.55 -5.61 -3.61
N THR A 48 -9.85 -5.81 -3.79
CA THR A 48 -10.40 -7.10 -4.24
C THR A 48 -9.89 -7.49 -5.63
N ILE A 49 -9.30 -6.52 -6.33
CA ILE A 49 -8.60 -6.65 -7.59
C ILE A 49 -7.10 -6.77 -7.32
N ALA A 50 -6.53 -7.92 -7.69
CA ALA A 50 -5.10 -8.17 -7.56
C ALA A 50 -4.30 -7.31 -8.55
N ASN A 51 -3.17 -6.76 -8.09
CA ASN A 51 -2.16 -6.18 -8.98
C ASN A 51 -1.40 -7.31 -9.66
N ARG A 52 -1.03 -7.12 -10.93
CA ARG A 52 -0.23 -8.10 -11.70
C ARG A 52 1.21 -8.17 -11.23
N TRP A 53 1.75 -7.04 -10.76
CA TRP A 53 3.13 -6.94 -10.28
C TRP A 53 3.17 -6.46 -8.83
N GLU A 54 4.22 -6.90 -8.14
CA GLU A 54 4.67 -6.27 -6.90
C GLU A 54 5.52 -5.06 -7.29
N GLY A 55 5.12 -3.86 -6.88
CA GLY A 55 5.89 -2.65 -7.16
C GLY A 55 7.30 -2.71 -6.56
N GLY A 56 8.20 -1.84 -7.04
CA GLY A 56 9.56 -1.81 -6.53
C GLY A 56 9.66 -1.35 -5.06
N THR A 57 10.77 -1.74 -4.43
CA THR A 57 11.03 -1.54 -2.99
C THR A 57 12.04 -0.43 -2.70
N TYR A 58 12.49 0.31 -3.72
CA TYR A 58 13.50 1.34 -3.57
C TYR A 58 13.03 2.44 -2.62
N ASN A 59 13.91 2.84 -1.70
CA ASN A 59 13.64 3.88 -0.72
C ASN A 59 14.73 4.94 -0.75
N ILE A 60 14.35 6.22 -0.77
CA ILE A 60 15.29 7.34 -0.84
C ILE A 60 16.00 7.66 0.49
N GLY A 61 15.76 6.86 1.53
CA GLY A 61 16.39 6.98 2.85
C GLY A 61 15.84 8.11 3.72
N LYS A 62 14.79 8.81 3.28
CA LYS A 62 14.14 9.91 4.02
C LYS A 62 12.62 9.87 3.87
N GLN A 63 11.93 10.32 4.90
CA GLN A 63 10.48 10.51 4.86
C GLN A 63 10.12 11.76 4.07
N VAL A 64 8.93 11.76 3.47
CA VAL A 64 8.39 12.90 2.74
C VAL A 64 7.07 13.32 3.36
N ASP A 65 6.95 14.60 3.71
CA ASP A 65 5.72 15.16 4.26
C ASP A 65 4.94 15.94 3.21
N TYR A 66 3.74 15.43 2.93
CA TYR A 66 2.78 16.00 2.01
C TYR A 66 1.61 16.69 2.74
N LEU A 67 1.56 16.68 4.08
CA LEU A 67 0.43 17.20 4.84
C LEU A 67 0.18 18.70 4.53
N GLY A 68 -1.07 19.03 4.18
CA GLY A 68 -1.46 20.39 3.81
C GLY A 68 -0.92 20.86 2.45
N LYS A 69 -0.29 19.97 1.67
CA LYS A 69 0.20 20.25 0.33
C LYS A 69 -0.69 19.61 -0.71
N ARG A 70 -0.85 20.33 -1.82
CA ARG A 70 -1.40 19.81 -3.08
C ARG A 70 -0.26 19.79 -4.09
N VAL A 71 0.08 18.61 -4.61
CA VAL A 71 1.18 18.41 -5.56
C VAL A 71 0.60 17.86 -6.86
N ALA A 72 0.71 18.66 -7.92
CA ALA A 72 0.37 18.23 -9.27
C ALA A 72 1.51 17.41 -9.87
N MET A 73 1.20 16.61 -10.90
CA MET A 73 2.23 15.92 -11.66
C MET A 73 3.07 16.92 -12.44
N THR A 74 4.36 16.61 -12.57
CA THR A 74 5.29 17.32 -13.45
C THR A 74 5.68 16.40 -14.61
N ASP A 75 5.52 16.89 -15.84
CA ASP A 75 5.85 16.12 -17.03
C ASP A 75 7.37 15.96 -17.16
N ILE A 76 7.81 14.72 -17.39
CA ILE A 76 9.19 14.41 -17.75
C ILE A 76 9.24 13.50 -18.98
N GLU A 77 10.37 13.55 -19.67
CA GLU A 77 10.64 12.63 -20.78
C GLU A 77 11.22 11.31 -20.27
N LEU A 78 10.81 10.21 -20.90
CA LEU A 78 11.36 8.88 -20.67
C LEU A 78 12.55 8.61 -21.59
N GLN A 79 13.51 7.85 -21.08
CA GLN A 79 14.55 7.24 -21.89
C GLN A 79 14.16 5.80 -22.19
N VAL A 80 14.12 5.44 -23.47
CA VAL A 80 13.83 4.06 -23.90
C VAL A 80 15.06 3.50 -24.60
N ASP A 81 15.68 2.48 -24.04
CA ASP A 81 16.82 1.78 -24.65
C ASP A 81 16.71 0.26 -24.41
N LYS A 82 16.96 -0.53 -25.46
CA LYS A 82 17.08 -2.01 -25.41
C LYS A 82 16.00 -2.72 -24.58
N GLY A 83 14.73 -2.40 -24.77
CA GLY A 83 13.66 -3.08 -24.03
C GLY A 83 13.44 -2.55 -22.61
N LYS A 84 14.03 -1.40 -22.26
CA LYS A 84 13.91 -0.78 -20.94
C LYS A 84 13.39 0.64 -21.06
N VAL A 85 12.48 0.98 -20.15
CA VAL A 85 11.96 2.34 -19.98
C VAL A 85 12.55 2.90 -18.69
N MET A 86 13.16 4.08 -18.79
CA MET A 86 13.99 4.62 -17.73
C MET A 86 13.73 6.10 -17.46
N PHE A 87 13.83 6.48 -16.20
CA PHE A 87 13.82 7.88 -15.76
C PHE A 87 14.65 8.05 -14.48
N PRO A 88 15.25 9.22 -14.24
CA PRO A 88 16.12 9.41 -13.08
C PRO A 88 15.31 9.47 -11.79
N VAL A 89 15.81 8.80 -10.75
CA VAL A 89 15.24 8.87 -9.38
C VAL A 89 15.20 10.32 -8.91
N GLU A 90 16.22 11.11 -9.23
CA GLU A 90 16.29 12.53 -8.87
C GLU A 90 15.13 13.34 -9.43
N ALA A 91 14.65 13.07 -10.64
CA ALA A 91 13.48 13.77 -11.18
C ALA A 91 12.22 13.51 -10.35
N VAL A 92 12.07 12.31 -9.78
CA VAL A 92 10.94 12.01 -8.88
C VAL A 92 11.10 12.74 -7.55
N VAL A 93 12.32 12.80 -7.02
CA VAL A 93 12.63 13.47 -5.75
C VAL A 93 12.42 14.99 -5.85
N ASP A 94 12.91 15.60 -6.92
CA ASP A 94 12.86 17.05 -7.11
C ASP A 94 11.44 17.54 -7.41
N ASN A 95 10.68 16.78 -8.19
CA ASN A 95 9.32 17.15 -8.57
C ASN A 95 8.25 16.59 -7.61
N SER A 96 8.61 15.67 -6.72
CA SER A 96 7.75 14.94 -5.78
C SER A 96 6.67 14.04 -6.41
N PHE A 97 6.17 14.38 -7.59
CA PHE A 97 5.21 13.62 -8.38
C PHE A 97 5.43 13.92 -9.86
N ILE A 98 5.75 12.89 -10.65
CA ILE A 98 5.99 13.02 -12.08
C ILE A 98 4.92 12.29 -12.89
N TYR A 99 4.67 12.82 -14.09
CA TYR A 99 3.95 12.18 -15.18
C TYR A 99 4.91 11.98 -16.33
N SER A 100 4.72 10.90 -17.07
CA SER A 100 5.42 10.65 -18.31
C SER A 100 4.59 9.75 -19.21
N GLU A 101 4.97 9.64 -20.46
CA GLU A 101 4.23 8.84 -21.42
C GLU A 101 5.19 7.93 -22.17
N TYR A 102 4.94 6.62 -22.09
CA TYR A 102 5.58 5.67 -22.99
C TYR A 102 4.77 5.62 -24.29
N THR A 103 5.44 5.87 -25.41
CA THR A 103 4.82 5.81 -26.74
C THR A 103 5.72 5.05 -27.71
N ASN A 104 5.12 4.09 -28.42
CA ASN A 104 5.70 3.45 -29.60
C ASN A 104 4.67 3.46 -30.77
N GLU A 105 4.95 2.79 -31.87
CA GLU A 105 4.06 2.78 -33.06
C GLU A 105 2.63 2.25 -32.80
N ARG A 106 2.41 1.48 -31.74
CA ARG A 106 1.15 0.76 -31.47
C ARG A 106 0.55 1.01 -30.09
N THR A 107 1.36 1.45 -29.15
CA THR A 107 1.02 1.52 -27.74
C THR A 107 1.37 2.89 -27.19
N ARG A 108 0.43 3.46 -26.45
CA ARG A 108 0.61 4.64 -25.61
C ARG A 108 0.19 4.24 -24.20
N LEU A 109 1.09 4.42 -23.24
CA LEU A 109 0.82 4.14 -21.84
C LEU A 109 1.26 5.31 -20.96
N PRO A 110 0.32 6.00 -20.28
CA PRO A 110 0.67 7.04 -19.32
C PRO A 110 1.26 6.40 -18.06
N LEU A 111 2.39 6.94 -17.61
CA LEU A 111 3.13 6.47 -16.44
C LEU A 111 3.24 7.61 -15.43
N MET A 112 3.30 7.25 -14.16
CA MET A 112 3.57 8.20 -13.09
C MET A 112 4.54 7.60 -12.07
N ALA A 113 5.23 8.47 -11.35
CA ALA A 113 6.00 8.07 -10.20
C ALA A 113 6.00 9.14 -9.12
N PHE A 114 6.02 8.73 -7.86
CA PHE A 114 6.09 9.63 -6.71
C PHE A 114 6.83 8.96 -5.55
N ILE A 115 7.15 9.75 -4.53
CA ILE A 115 7.73 9.22 -3.29
C ILE A 115 6.61 9.10 -2.25
N SER A 116 6.40 7.91 -1.70
CA SER A 116 5.45 7.72 -0.60
C SER A 116 5.95 8.40 0.68
N PRO A 117 5.10 8.60 1.70
CA PRO A 117 5.51 9.25 2.95
C PRO A 117 6.66 8.55 3.67
N SER A 118 6.81 7.23 3.47
CA SER A 118 7.90 6.45 4.05
C SER A 118 9.23 6.57 3.27
N GLY A 119 9.24 7.30 2.15
CA GLY A 119 10.39 7.43 1.27
C GLY A 119 10.46 6.36 0.16
N ARG A 120 9.47 5.46 0.07
CA ARG A 120 9.43 4.45 -1.00
C ARG A 120 9.09 5.11 -2.33
N LEU A 121 9.86 4.84 -3.37
CA LEU A 121 9.49 5.25 -4.73
C LEU A 121 8.36 4.33 -5.24
N VAL A 122 7.29 4.95 -5.70
CA VAL A 122 6.15 4.26 -6.33
C VAL A 122 6.20 4.60 -7.81
N ALA A 123 6.23 3.59 -8.68
CA ALA A 123 6.08 3.75 -10.12
C ALA A 123 4.83 2.97 -10.53
N ALA A 124 3.93 3.60 -11.28
CA ALA A 124 2.62 3.04 -11.58
C ALA A 124 2.11 3.54 -12.93
N VAL A 125 1.12 2.83 -13.48
CA VAL A 125 0.38 3.30 -14.65
C VAL A 125 -0.50 4.48 -14.23
N SER A 126 -0.33 5.63 -14.86
CA SER A 126 -1.14 6.82 -14.62
C SER A 126 -2.49 6.70 -15.35
N TYR A 127 -3.31 5.74 -14.95
CA TYR A 127 -4.61 5.48 -15.57
C TYR A 127 -5.65 5.02 -14.55
N CYS A 128 -6.69 5.83 -14.34
CA CYS A 128 -7.84 5.47 -13.51
C CYS A 128 -8.83 4.66 -14.35
N GLU A 129 -8.72 3.34 -14.30
CA GLU A 129 -9.38 2.44 -15.25
C GLU A 129 -10.87 2.69 -15.50
N PRO A 130 -11.73 2.88 -14.47
CA PRO A 130 -13.16 3.00 -14.70
C PRO A 130 -13.57 4.35 -15.32
N CYS A 131 -12.84 5.44 -15.03
CA CYS A 131 -13.16 6.78 -15.53
C CYS A 131 -12.22 7.28 -16.63
N ARG A 132 -11.17 6.50 -16.95
CA ARG A 132 -10.17 6.78 -18.00
C ARG A 132 -9.37 8.05 -17.81
N SER A 133 -9.26 8.54 -16.58
CA SER A 133 -8.41 9.68 -16.27
C SER A 133 -6.95 9.27 -16.29
N GLU A 134 -6.11 10.10 -16.89
CA GLU A 134 -4.66 9.92 -16.87
C GLU A 134 -3.96 10.87 -15.90
N SER A 135 -4.74 11.70 -15.22
CA SER A 135 -4.25 12.81 -14.40
C SER A 135 -4.64 12.65 -12.95
N PHE A 136 -3.66 12.88 -12.08
CA PHE A 136 -3.78 12.76 -10.65
C PHE A 136 -3.05 13.91 -9.96
N HIS A 137 -3.40 14.15 -8.70
CA HIS A 137 -2.61 14.98 -7.80
C HIS A 137 -2.51 14.31 -6.44
N ILE A 138 -1.47 14.65 -5.68
CA ILE A 138 -1.38 14.32 -4.26
C ILE A 138 -2.04 15.45 -3.47
N ASP A 139 -2.91 15.10 -2.53
CA ASP A 139 -3.54 16.00 -1.56
C ASP A 139 -3.32 15.43 -0.15
N GLY A 140 -2.32 15.94 0.56
CA GLY A 140 -1.97 15.40 1.87
C GLY A 140 -1.47 13.95 1.79
N ARG A 141 -2.27 13.01 2.29
CA ARG A 141 -1.93 11.57 2.30
C ARG A 141 -2.66 10.78 1.20
N ASP A 142 -3.31 11.49 0.30
CA ASP A 142 -4.21 10.90 -0.67
C ASP A 142 -3.67 11.16 -2.08
N LEU A 143 -3.68 10.12 -2.92
CA LEU A 143 -3.64 10.23 -4.36
C LEU A 143 -5.07 10.45 -4.84
N VAL A 144 -5.29 11.47 -5.65
CA VAL A 144 -6.63 11.89 -6.07
C VAL A 144 -6.70 11.92 -7.60
N CYS A 145 -7.68 11.21 -8.16
CA CYS A 145 -7.98 11.28 -9.59
C CYS A 145 -8.62 12.63 -9.94
N ASP A 146 -8.08 13.33 -10.95
CA ASP A 146 -8.57 14.64 -11.34
C ASP A 146 -9.97 14.60 -11.96
N SER A 147 -10.33 13.49 -12.62
CA SER A 147 -11.65 13.35 -13.26
C SER A 147 -12.77 13.02 -12.28
N CYS A 148 -12.60 11.96 -11.48
CA CYS A 148 -13.68 11.41 -10.66
C CYS A 148 -13.51 11.64 -9.15
N GLN A 149 -12.42 12.29 -8.72
CA GLN A 149 -12.12 12.61 -7.32
C GLN A 149 -12.05 11.38 -6.40
N THR A 150 -11.88 10.18 -6.98
CA THR A 150 -11.58 8.97 -6.19
C THR A 150 -10.22 9.14 -5.51
N LYS A 151 -10.14 8.66 -4.28
CA LYS A 151 -8.98 8.82 -3.40
C LYS A 151 -8.40 7.47 -2.98
N TRP A 152 -7.07 7.39 -2.99
CA TRP A 152 -6.29 6.26 -2.50
C TRP A 152 -5.19 6.75 -1.57
N GLN A 153 -4.74 5.94 -0.62
CA GLN A 153 -3.61 6.32 0.25
C GLN A 153 -2.30 6.25 -0.54
N ILE A 154 -1.46 7.28 -0.49
CA ILE A 154 -0.15 7.25 -1.20
C ILE A 154 0.86 6.27 -0.59
N ALA A 155 0.56 5.66 0.56
CA ALA A 155 1.45 4.69 1.20
C ALA A 155 1.42 3.31 0.50
N ASP A 156 0.21 2.85 0.19
CA ASP A 156 -0.09 1.48 -0.25
C ASP A 156 -1.16 1.43 -1.35
N LEU A 157 -1.58 2.58 -1.86
CA LEU A 157 -2.65 2.76 -2.85
C LEU A 157 -4.00 2.16 -2.41
N LYS A 158 -4.22 2.02 -1.10
CA LYS A 158 -5.49 1.54 -0.57
C LYS A 158 -6.62 2.53 -0.85
N GLY A 159 -7.72 2.03 -1.42
CA GLY A 159 -8.91 2.83 -1.69
C GLY A 159 -9.51 3.45 -0.43
N ILE A 160 -9.76 4.77 -0.47
CA ILE A 160 -10.35 5.55 0.64
C ILE A 160 -11.82 5.86 0.32
N SER A 161 -12.07 6.50 -0.83
CA SER A 161 -13.39 7.00 -1.21
C SER A 161 -13.53 7.16 -2.72
N GLY A 162 -14.76 7.15 -3.23
CA GLY A 162 -15.06 7.34 -4.65
C GLY A 162 -15.44 6.05 -5.37
N GLY A 163 -15.95 6.19 -6.59
CA GLY A 163 -16.47 5.07 -7.39
C GLY A 163 -15.40 4.14 -7.96
N CYS A 164 -14.14 4.61 -8.04
CA CYS A 164 -13.04 3.85 -8.63
C CYS A 164 -12.12 3.21 -7.57
N LYS A 165 -12.48 3.22 -6.28
CA LYS A 165 -11.57 2.92 -5.16
C LYS A 165 -10.91 1.52 -5.22
N GLU A 166 -11.54 0.55 -5.88
CA GLU A 166 -10.98 -0.80 -6.10
C GLU A 166 -9.97 -0.86 -7.25
N TYR A 167 -9.93 0.17 -8.10
CA TYR A 167 -9.08 0.30 -9.27
C TYR A 167 -8.01 1.36 -9.02
N ALA A 168 -7.22 1.16 -7.97
CA ALA A 168 -6.06 2.00 -7.72
C ALA A 168 -5.07 1.91 -8.88
N PRO A 169 -4.36 2.99 -9.24
CA PRO A 169 -3.32 2.92 -10.27
C PRO A 169 -2.38 1.73 -10.05
N GLU A 170 -2.17 0.93 -11.09
CA GLU A 170 -1.44 -0.33 -10.96
C GLU A 170 0.06 -0.06 -10.87
N GLU A 171 0.71 -0.51 -9.78
CA GLU A 171 2.16 -0.41 -9.62
C GLU A 171 2.87 -1.28 -10.66
N LEU A 172 3.97 -0.75 -11.20
CA LEU A 172 4.86 -1.45 -12.12
C LEU A 172 6.06 -2.00 -11.34
N ASN A 173 6.50 -3.19 -11.73
CA ASN A 173 7.79 -3.69 -11.26
C ASN A 173 8.91 -2.82 -11.83
N TYR A 174 9.90 -2.50 -11.01
CA TYR A 174 11.05 -1.71 -11.43
C TYR A 174 12.26 -2.05 -10.56
N GLU A 175 13.43 -1.76 -11.11
CA GLU A 175 14.69 -1.76 -10.38
C GLU A 175 15.32 -0.37 -10.42
N VAL A 176 16.21 -0.06 -9.47
CA VAL A 176 17.04 1.14 -9.54
C VAL A 176 18.47 0.74 -9.82
N VAL A 177 18.98 1.18 -10.97
CA VAL A 177 20.34 0.91 -11.44
C VAL A 177 20.99 2.24 -11.75
N ASP A 178 22.13 2.52 -11.13
CA ASP A 178 22.92 3.76 -11.35
C ASP A 178 22.10 5.05 -11.23
N GLY A 179 21.14 5.10 -10.30
CA GLY A 179 20.28 6.27 -10.06
C GLY A 179 19.11 6.42 -11.03
N MET A 180 18.92 5.47 -11.94
CA MET A 180 17.78 5.41 -12.86
C MET A 180 16.76 4.40 -12.36
N VAL A 181 15.49 4.75 -12.38
CA VAL A 181 14.39 3.78 -12.32
C VAL A 181 14.34 3.08 -13.67
N VAL A 182 14.30 1.75 -13.67
CA VAL A 182 14.33 0.90 -14.85
C VAL A 182 13.13 -0.04 -14.81
N ILE A 183 12.25 0.08 -15.80
CA ILE A 183 11.06 -0.75 -16.00
C ILE A 183 11.26 -1.60 -17.25
N ASP A 184 10.86 -2.88 -17.21
CA ASP A 184 10.87 -3.71 -18.41
C ASP A 184 9.78 -3.24 -19.39
N GLU A 185 10.16 -2.97 -20.63
CA GLU A 185 9.21 -2.58 -21.67
C GLU A 185 8.17 -3.67 -21.92
N ALA A 186 8.50 -4.95 -21.68
CA ALA A 186 7.53 -6.04 -21.79
C ALA A 186 6.39 -5.91 -20.76
N ASP A 187 6.66 -5.43 -19.54
CA ASP A 187 5.63 -5.21 -18.53
C ASP A 187 4.66 -4.11 -18.99
N ILE A 188 5.20 -3.02 -19.54
CA ILE A 188 4.43 -1.91 -20.14
C ILE A 188 3.56 -2.40 -21.30
N LEU A 189 4.14 -3.18 -22.22
CA LEU A 189 3.44 -3.66 -23.41
C LEU A 189 2.39 -4.73 -23.11
N SER A 190 2.54 -5.48 -22.02
CA SER A 190 1.58 -6.48 -21.57
C SER A 190 0.43 -5.90 -20.74
N TRP A 191 0.54 -4.63 -20.32
CA TRP A 191 -0.46 -4.00 -19.49
C TRP A 191 -1.78 -3.79 -20.25
N VAL A 192 -2.88 -4.16 -19.60
CA VAL A 192 -4.25 -3.86 -20.02
C VAL A 192 -5.08 -3.49 -18.79
N PRO A 193 -6.07 -2.57 -18.90
CA PRO A 193 -6.91 -2.23 -17.77
C PRO A 193 -7.68 -3.45 -17.26
N ARG A 194 -7.64 -3.69 -15.95
CA ARG A 194 -8.33 -4.78 -15.25
C ARG A 194 -9.85 -4.64 -15.36
N SER A 195 -10.37 -3.42 -15.52
CA SER A 195 -11.79 -3.19 -15.81
C SER A 195 -12.27 -3.93 -17.07
N TYR A 196 -11.41 -4.14 -18.07
CA TYR A 196 -11.77 -4.92 -19.27
C TYR A 196 -11.95 -6.41 -18.96
N GLN A 197 -11.16 -6.96 -18.05
CA GLN A 197 -11.22 -8.39 -17.69
C GLN A 197 -12.53 -8.75 -16.97
N SER A 198 -13.13 -7.79 -16.26
CA SER A 198 -14.43 -7.98 -15.59
C SER A 198 -15.64 -8.02 -16.54
N MET A 199 -15.47 -7.72 -17.83
CA MET A 199 -16.55 -7.70 -18.84
C MET A 199 -16.66 -8.99 -19.66
N GLU A 200 -15.74 -9.95 -19.48
CA GLU A 200 -15.76 -11.25 -20.18
C GLU A 200 -16.39 -12.38 -19.32
N GLY A 201 -17.00 -12.04 -18.19
CA GLY A 201 -17.68 -12.96 -17.26
C GLY A 201 -19.20 -12.95 -17.37
#